data_AF-A0A920SY91-F1
#
_entry.id   AF-A0A920SY91-F1
#
_cell.length_a   1.000
_cell.length_b   1.000
_cell.length_c   1.000
_cell.angle_alpha   90.00
_cell.angle_beta   90.00
_cell.angle_gamma   90.00
#
_symmetry.space_group_name_H-M   'P 1'
#
loop_
_entity.id
_entity.type
_entity.pdbx_description
1 polymer ?
#
loop_
_entity_poly.entity_id
_entity_poly.type
_entity_poly.pdbx_seq_one_letter_code
_entity_poly.pdbx_strand_id
1 'polypeptide(L)' 'MAGGGGWGNPIERKPSRVLDDVVDDRVSIQAEKEEYGVVISEGENKIDLNATKMLRSKMQKQTKFQQ' A
#
# COMPACT_ATOMS: atom_id res chain seq x y z
N MET A 1 -7.54 4.92 -24.73
CA MET A 1 -6.85 4.13 -23.67
C MET A 1 -7.04 4.89 -22.36
N ALA A 2 -7.98 4.44 -21.53
CA ALA A 2 -8.26 5.10 -20.25
C ALA A 2 -7.10 4.79 -19.29
N GLY A 3 -6.20 5.75 -19.11
CA GLY A 3 -5.22 5.71 -18.03
C GLY A 3 -5.98 5.49 -16.73
N GLY A 4 -5.64 4.41 -16.01
CA GLY A 4 -6.28 4.02 -14.77
C GLY A 4 -6.02 5.05 -13.68
N GLY A 5 -6.74 6.17 -13.74
CA GLY A 5 -6.84 7.12 -12.65
C GLY A 5 -7.46 6.40 -11.46
N GLY A 6 -6.61 6.02 -10.51
CA GLY A 6 -7.05 5.52 -9.22
C GLY A 6 -7.72 6.66 -8.46
N TRP A 7 -9.02 6.87 -8.68
CA TRP A 7 -9.86 7.66 -7.80
C TRP A 7 -10.05 6.89 -6.48
N GLY A 8 -9.55 7.40 -5.36
CA GLY A 8 -9.71 6.80 -4.03
C GLY A 8 -8.48 6.94 -3.14
N ASN A 9 -8.60 6.56 -1.87
CA ASN A 9 -7.47 6.60 -0.94
C ASN A 9 -6.49 5.46 -1.29
N PRO A 10 -5.18 5.72 -1.49
CA PRO A 10 -4.19 4.69 -1.82
C PRO A 10 -4.19 3.51 -0.83
N ILE A 11 -4.40 3.80 0.44
CA ILE A 11 -4.52 2.84 1.53
C ILE A 11 -5.77 1.94 1.46
N GLU A 12 -6.77 2.28 0.64
CA GLU A 12 -7.95 1.44 0.40
C GLU A 12 -7.72 0.41 -0.71
N ARG A 13 -6.61 0.53 -1.47
CA ARG A 13 -6.23 -0.47 -2.47
C ARG A 13 -6.03 -1.83 -1.80
N LYS A 14 -6.45 -2.90 -2.48
CA LYS A 14 -6.25 -4.28 -2.01
C LYS A 14 -4.75 -4.56 -1.85
N PRO A 15 -4.29 -5.06 -0.69
CA PRO A 15 -2.87 -5.38 -0.48
C PRO A 15 -2.33 -6.38 -1.52
N SER A 16 -3.14 -7.35 -1.95
CA SER A 16 -2.79 -8.31 -3.00
C SER A 16 -2.48 -7.69 -4.35
N ARG A 17 -3.12 -6.56 -4.69
CA ARG A 17 -2.81 -5.82 -5.91
C ARG A 17 -1.50 -5.05 -5.79
N VAL A 18 -1.22 -4.51 -4.61
CA VAL A 18 0.05 -3.82 -4.35
C VAL A 18 1.21 -4.80 -4.39
N LEU A 19 1.04 -6.02 -3.85
CA LEU A 19 2.02 -7.09 -3.98
C LEU A 19 2.31 -7.42 -5.45
N ASP A 20 1.26 -7.60 -6.26
CA ASP A 20 1.41 -7.83 -7.71
C ASP A 20 2.17 -6.68 -8.38
N ASP A 21 1.81 -5.43 -8.05
CA ASP A 21 2.50 -4.23 -8.56
C ASP A 21 3.97 -4.15 -8.09
N VAL A 22 4.32 -4.64 -6.90
CA VAL A 22 5.71 -4.70 -6.40
C VAL A 22 6.50 -5.81 -7.10
N VAL A 23 5.88 -6.96 -7.30
CA VAL A 23 6.49 -8.09 -8.03
C VAL A 23 6.70 -7.76 -9.51
N ASP A 24 5.81 -6.97 -10.11
CA ASP A 24 5.92 -6.45 -11.49
C ASP A 24 6.87 -5.24 -11.60
N ASP A 25 7.61 -4.86 -10.55
CA ASP A 25 8.48 -3.68 -10.50
C ASP A 25 7.76 -2.34 -10.82
N ARG A 26 6.43 -2.30 -10.71
CA ARG A 26 5.63 -1.07 -10.90
C ARG A 26 5.62 -0.20 -9.65
N VAL A 27 5.72 -0.82 -8.48
CA VAL A 27 5.73 -0.16 -7.17
C VAL A 27 7.00 -0.57 -6.45
N SER A 28 7.77 0.39 -5.95
CA SER A 28 8.96 0.10 -5.17
C SER A 28 8.60 -0.39 -3.77
N ILE A 29 9.47 -1.21 -3.16
CA ILE A 29 9.34 -1.70 -1.76
C ILE A 29 9.16 -0.56 -0.75
N GLN A 30 9.69 0.64 -1.06
CA GLN A 30 9.45 1.82 -0.22
C GLN A 30 8.03 2.39 -0.41
N ALA A 31 7.57 2.50 -1.67
CA ALA A 31 6.26 3.03 -2.01
C ALA A 31 5.10 2.14 -1.53
N GLU A 32 5.31 0.82 -1.44
CA GLU A 32 4.30 -0.11 -0.89
C GLU A 32 3.88 0.32 0.54
N LYS A 33 4.85 0.81 1.34
CA LYS A 33 4.67 1.23 2.74
C LYS A 33 4.21 2.68 2.83
N GLU A 34 4.88 3.59 2.13
CA GLU A 34 4.64 5.03 2.26
C GLU A 34 3.37 5.50 1.56
N GLU A 35 2.98 4.88 0.45
CA GLU A 35 1.81 5.30 -0.33
C GLU A 35 0.62 4.39 -0.03
N TYR A 36 0.80 3.07 -0.10
CA TYR A 36 -0.29 2.11 0.03
C TYR A 36 -0.49 1.54 1.44
N GLY A 37 0.44 1.81 2.35
CA GLY A 37 0.42 1.27 3.71
C GLY A 37 0.48 -0.24 3.79
N VAL A 38 0.99 -0.90 2.75
CA VAL A 38 1.18 -2.34 2.67
C VAL A 38 2.57 -2.68 3.16
N VAL A 39 2.73 -3.81 3.81
CA VAL A 39 4.03 -4.33 4.23
C VAL A 39 4.19 -5.71 3.61
N ILE A 40 5.24 -5.89 2.81
CA ILE A 40 5.57 -7.16 2.18
C ILE A 40 6.79 -7.75 2.90
N SER A 41 6.71 -9.03 3.25
CA SER A 41 7.81 -9.77 3.85
C SER A 41 8.93 -9.92 2.82
N GLU A 42 10.08 -9.34 3.11
CA GLU A 42 11.27 -9.42 2.26
C GLU A 42 11.66 -10.89 2.06
N GLY A 43 11.79 -11.30 0.79
CA GLY A 43 12.17 -12.66 0.40
C GLY A 43 11.02 -13.67 0.32
N GLU A 44 9.81 -13.36 0.81
CA GLU A 44 8.66 -14.27 0.75
C GLU A 44 7.55 -13.84 -0.23
N ASN A 45 7.62 -12.61 -0.80
CA ASN A 45 6.55 -12.03 -1.63
C ASN A 45 5.15 -12.26 -1.03
N LYS A 46 5.07 -12.09 0.30
CA LYS A 46 3.84 -12.26 1.08
C LYS A 46 3.51 -10.98 1.79
N ILE A 47 2.23 -10.67 1.86
CA ILE A 47 1.75 -9.51 2.60
C ILE A 47 1.72 -9.83 4.09
N ASP A 48 2.40 -9.01 4.88
CA ASP A 48 2.22 -8.98 6.32
C ASP A 48 0.94 -8.21 6.64
N LEU A 49 -0.16 -8.95 6.83
CA LEU A 49 -1.46 -8.37 7.14
C LEU A 49 -1.48 -7.62 8.46
N ASN A 50 -0.68 -8.05 9.45
CA ASN A 50 -0.66 -7.41 10.77
C ASN A 50 0.07 -6.06 10.69
N ALA A 51 1.26 -6.04 10.10
CA ALA A 51 2.02 -4.82 9.87
C ALA A 51 1.28 -3.86 8.92
N THR A 52 0.68 -4.37 7.84
CA THR A 52 -0.18 -3.59 6.91
C THR A 52 -1.34 -2.93 7.66
N LYS A 53 -2.04 -3.67 8.53
CA LYS A 53 -3.17 -3.13 9.31
C LYS A 53 -2.73 -2.04 10.28
N MET A 54 -1.60 -2.23 10.96
CA MET A 54 -1.03 -1.22 11.85
C MET A 54 -0.60 0.02 11.07
N LEU A 55 0.08 -0.14 9.94
CA LEU A 55 0.57 0.97 9.13
C LEU A 55 -0.59 1.79 8.56
N ARG A 56 -1.59 1.15 7.96
CA ARG A 56 -2.81 1.84 7.48
C ARG A 56 -3.55 2.56 8.60
N SER A 57 -3.64 1.97 9.79
CA SER A 57 -4.26 2.63 10.93
C SER A 57 -3.51 3.89 11.36
N LYS A 58 -2.17 3.89 11.26
CA LYS A 58 -1.34 5.08 11.52
C LYS A 58 -1.52 6.14 10.42
N MET A 59 -1.47 5.73 9.15
CA MET A 59 -1.65 6.63 8.00
C MET A 59 -3.02 7.31 8.03
N GLN A 60 -4.09 6.57 8.34
CA GLN A 60 -5.44 7.16 8.51
C GLN A 60 -5.50 8.22 9.60
N LYS A 61 -4.77 8.03 10.71
CA LYS A 61 -4.68 9.04 11.78
C LYS A 61 -3.87 10.26 11.34
N GLN A 62 -2.82 10.05 10.57
CA GLN A 62 -1.94 11.11 10.07
C GLN A 62 -2.66 11.98 9.03
N THR A 63 -3.47 11.38 8.14
CA THR A 63 -4.31 12.14 7.19
C THR A 63 -5.37 12.98 7.90
N LYS A 64 -5.90 12.53 9.05
CA LYS A 64 -6.88 13.29 9.84
C LYS A 64 -6.28 14.41 10.69
N PHE A 65 -4.96 14.44 10.90
CA PHE A 65 -4.28 15.42 11.75
C PHE A 65 -3.94 16.73 11.03
N GLN A 66 -4.32 16.87 9.75
CA GLN A 66 -4.22 18.12 8.99
C GLN A 66 -5.54 18.92 8.94
N GLN A 67 -6.41 18.75 9.94
CA GLN A 67 -7.64 19.54 10.10
C GLN A 67 -7.51 20.51 11.27
#